data_AF-A0A919W6K4-F1
#
_entry.id   AF-A0A919W6K4-F1
#
_cell.length_a   1.000
_cell.length_b   1.000
_cell.length_c   1.000
_cell.angle_alpha   90.00
_cell.angle_beta   90.00
_cell.angle_gamma   90.00
#
_symmetry.space_group_name_H-M   'P 1'
#
loop_
_entity.id
_entity.type
_entity.pdbx_description
1 polymer ?
#
loop_
_entity_poly.entity_id
_entity_poly.type
_entity_poly.pdbx_seq_one_letter_code
_entity_poly.pdbx_strand_id
1 'polypeptide(L)'
;MNNLADYLTEIADEVRPADLGERVRAASRRVRRRRRTAVAVAVAVAVVSGIAWAGRTARPDTPADLVPAPIPSLYYDAGIQVRMFDGGTVRDLMPVPGPVCGLSVSPDHRLVAWTETDSMGTLALIVANPDGSGRRRVLNDVICAGGNSPAWLPDSRRMLVAQDVPAPRRLLDVYSLAMTSTPVSGVVTYVAWSPNGEFVAYDDDGEIVVARAADGTVVHRVHHDDESGAGGFSVQGVSDDGRRAVIGLPGGPSDRITSGFRVVDTGTGADVPLPAGIAPADRLNAEVHPAAGDRMLVRVTGDTGVTLYLLDAYGRILDRRAEPAALREATLLGQ
;
A
#
# COMPACT_ATOMS: atom_id res chain seq x y z
N MET A 1 -44.17 -23.50 17.77
CA MET A 1 -44.43 -22.10 18.14
C MET A 1 -44.06 -21.92 19.59
N ASN A 2 -42.84 -21.47 19.87
CA ASN A 2 -42.45 -20.86 21.14
C ASN A 2 -41.65 -19.62 20.77
N ASN A 3 -42.06 -18.49 21.33
CA ASN A 3 -41.87 -17.15 20.81
C ASN A 3 -40.56 -16.55 21.35
N LEU A 4 -39.81 -15.87 20.49
CA LEU A 4 -38.51 -15.24 20.74
C LEU A 4 -38.57 -14.12 21.82
N ALA A 5 -39.78 -13.74 22.24
CA ALA A 5 -40.04 -12.68 23.21
C ALA A 5 -39.75 -13.09 24.68
N ASP A 6 -39.81 -14.38 25.01
CA ASP A 6 -39.58 -14.83 26.40
C ASP A 6 -38.08 -14.89 26.76
N TYR A 7 -37.19 -15.02 25.78
CA TYR A 7 -35.73 -15.09 26.00
C TYR A 7 -35.08 -13.73 26.25
N LEU A 8 -35.75 -12.62 25.88
CA LEU A 8 -35.24 -11.26 26.06
C LEU A 8 -35.58 -10.66 27.43
N THR A 9 -36.36 -11.37 28.25
CA THR A 9 -36.78 -10.88 29.58
C THR A 9 -35.89 -11.41 30.71
N GLU A 10 -34.97 -12.34 30.44
CA GLU A 10 -34.10 -12.97 31.46
C GLU A 10 -32.66 -12.41 31.49
N ILE A 11 -32.28 -11.51 30.58
CA ILE A 11 -30.94 -10.87 30.56
C ILE A 11 -30.97 -9.41 31.09
N ALA A 12 -32.14 -8.95 31.57
CA ALA A 12 -32.33 -7.57 31.99
C ALA A 12 -32.08 -7.27 33.47
N ASP A 13 -31.66 -8.24 34.31
CA ASP A 13 -31.64 -8.04 35.78
C ASP A 13 -30.31 -8.29 36.50
N GLU A 14 -29.17 -8.23 35.80
CA GLU A 14 -27.87 -8.36 36.47
C GLU A 14 -26.79 -7.40 35.98
N VAL A 15 -27.05 -6.09 36.10
CA VAL A 15 -25.97 -5.08 36.10
C VAL A 15 -26.23 -4.06 37.20
N ARG A 16 -25.55 -4.22 38.34
CA ARG A 16 -25.39 -3.15 39.34
C ARG A 16 -24.35 -2.16 38.82
N PRO A 17 -24.66 -0.86 38.71
CA PRO A 17 -23.65 0.14 38.33
C PRO A 17 -22.63 0.27 39.46
N ALA A 18 -21.40 -0.19 39.21
CA ALA A 18 -20.27 0.07 40.08
C ALA A 18 -19.79 1.52 39.83
N ASP A 19 -19.93 2.32 40.88
CA ASP A 19 -19.51 3.70 41.01
C ASP A 19 -17.98 3.83 40.83
N LEU A 20 -17.55 4.32 39.66
CA LEU A 20 -16.13 4.57 39.33
C LEU A 20 -15.68 6.01 39.69
N GLY A 21 -16.41 6.70 40.57
CA GLY A 21 -16.11 8.07 41.00
C GLY A 21 -14.95 8.25 41.98
N GLU A 22 -14.45 7.18 42.62
CA GLU A 22 -13.51 7.32 43.76
C GLU A 22 -12.05 6.87 43.53
N ARG A 23 -11.65 6.46 42.32
CA ARG A 23 -10.25 6.05 42.06
C ARG A 23 -9.32 7.14 41.49
N VAL A 24 -9.77 8.40 41.39
CA VAL A 24 -8.99 9.52 40.81
C VAL A 24 -8.43 10.50 41.87
N ARG A 25 -8.46 10.19 43.17
CA ARG A 25 -8.03 11.15 44.23
C ARG A 25 -6.86 10.77 45.15
N ALA A 26 -6.02 9.78 44.82
CA ALA A 26 -4.87 9.44 45.68
C ALA A 26 -3.57 9.19 44.91
N ALA A 27 -3.01 10.22 44.27
CA ALA A 27 -1.58 10.28 43.98
C ALA A 27 -1.13 11.75 43.81
N SER A 28 -1.20 12.54 44.88
CA SER A 28 -0.48 13.81 44.96
C SER A 28 0.33 13.87 46.24
N ARG A 29 1.54 14.44 46.10
CA ARG A 29 2.50 14.93 47.12
C ARG A 29 3.69 14.02 47.40
N ARG A 30 4.81 14.44 46.82
CA ARG A 30 6.24 14.42 47.23
C ARG A 30 7.04 14.20 45.93
N VAL A 31 7.83 15.11 45.38
CA VAL A 31 8.81 16.02 45.98
C VAL A 31 9.00 17.22 45.04
N ARG A 32 8.91 18.43 45.61
CA ARG A 32 9.28 19.70 44.97
C ARG A 32 10.53 20.24 45.67
N ARG A 33 11.38 20.91 44.88
CA ARG A 33 12.58 21.72 45.21
C ARG A 33 13.88 20.90 45.21
N ARG A 34 14.93 21.31 44.49
CA ARG A 34 15.54 22.66 44.48
C ARG A 34 16.16 23.05 43.12
N ARG A 35 15.99 24.33 42.76
CA ARG A 35 16.80 25.10 41.80
C ARG A 35 18.18 25.40 42.38
N ARG A 36 19.25 25.32 41.56
CA ARG A 36 20.46 26.18 41.55
C ARG A 36 21.08 26.05 40.14
N THR A 37 20.87 26.99 39.21
CA THR A 37 21.82 28.07 38.84
C THR A 37 23.30 27.72 39.01
N ALA A 38 24.01 27.53 37.90
CA ALA A 38 25.45 27.75 37.80
C ALA A 38 25.73 28.40 36.44
N VAL A 39 25.91 29.72 36.48
CA VAL A 39 26.63 30.50 35.48
C VAL A 39 28.11 30.24 35.75
N ALA A 40 28.85 29.79 34.74
CA ALA A 40 30.32 29.74 34.80
C ALA A 40 30.87 30.55 33.63
N VAL A 41 31.34 31.75 33.97
CA VAL A 41 32.21 32.59 33.15
C VAL A 41 33.62 32.02 33.28
N ALA A 42 34.29 31.75 32.16
CA ALA A 42 35.73 31.53 32.13
C ALA A 42 36.34 32.38 31.01
N VAL A 43 37.19 33.33 31.43
CA VAL A 43 37.96 34.23 30.58
C VAL A 43 39.33 33.61 30.30
N ALA A 44 39.62 33.49 29.00
CA ALA A 44 40.88 33.53 28.25
C ALA A 44 42.24 33.16 28.86
N VAL A 45 42.99 32.33 28.13
CA VAL A 45 44.40 32.61 27.78
C VAL A 45 44.58 32.35 26.27
N ALA A 46 45.04 33.37 25.55
CA ALA A 46 45.40 33.32 24.15
C ALA A 46 46.80 32.70 23.99
N VAL A 47 46.93 31.73 23.08
CA VAL A 47 48.21 31.42 22.43
C VAL A 47 48.05 31.79 20.97
N VAL A 48 48.78 32.84 20.58
CA VAL A 48 48.92 33.29 19.21
C VAL A 48 49.88 32.34 18.51
N SER A 49 49.38 31.57 17.55
CA SER A 49 50.20 30.96 16.52
C SER A 49 49.45 31.10 15.20
N GLY A 50 50.00 31.97 14.35
CA GLY A 50 49.38 32.42 13.11
C GLY A 50 49.17 31.29 12.12
N ILE A 51 47.98 31.27 11.53
CA ILE A 51 47.72 30.59 10.27
C ILE A 51 46.99 31.58 9.37
N ALA A 52 47.52 31.72 8.16
CA ALA A 52 47.13 32.69 7.16
C ALA A 52 45.67 32.57 6.73
N TRP A 53 45.14 33.73 6.35
CA TRP A 53 43.79 33.98 5.87
C TRP A 53 43.53 33.24 4.55
N ALA A 54 42.46 32.45 4.50
CA ALA A 54 41.76 32.13 3.27
C ALA A 54 40.26 32.23 3.57
N GLY A 55 39.70 33.42 3.38
CA GLY A 55 38.27 33.65 3.45
C GLY A 55 37.58 32.77 2.40
N ARG A 56 37.07 31.62 2.81
CA ARG A 56 35.98 30.95 2.10
C ARG A 56 34.72 31.68 2.52
N THR A 57 34.23 32.57 1.67
CA THR A 57 32.80 32.85 1.65
C THR A 57 32.13 31.49 1.50
N ALA A 58 31.41 31.05 2.54
CA ALA A 58 30.50 29.93 2.39
C ALA A 58 29.51 30.36 1.32
N ARG A 59 29.70 29.82 0.11
CA ARG A 59 28.69 29.84 -0.94
C ARG A 59 27.44 29.26 -0.27
N PRO A 60 26.27 29.90 -0.32
CA PRO A 60 25.07 29.23 0.12
C PRO A 60 25.04 27.91 -0.64
N ASP A 61 24.97 26.80 0.09
CA ASP A 61 24.76 25.49 -0.49
C ASP A 61 23.49 25.63 -1.32
N THR A 62 23.65 25.81 -2.64
CA THR A 62 22.60 25.47 -3.58
C THR A 62 22.21 24.05 -3.17
N PRO A 63 20.93 23.78 -2.84
CA PRO A 63 20.51 22.40 -2.59
C PRO A 63 21.07 21.60 -3.76
N ALA A 64 21.96 20.65 -3.47
CA ALA A 64 22.54 19.81 -4.49
C ALA A 64 21.37 19.39 -5.38
N ASP A 65 21.42 19.77 -6.67
CA ASP A 65 20.34 19.51 -7.61
C ASP A 65 19.89 18.08 -7.36
N LEU A 66 18.71 17.94 -6.76
CA LEU A 66 18.15 16.63 -6.45
C LEU A 66 17.96 16.02 -7.82
N VAL A 67 18.88 15.12 -8.22
CA VAL A 67 18.67 14.29 -9.39
C VAL A 67 17.32 13.64 -9.15
N PRO A 68 16.29 13.92 -9.97
CA PRO A 68 14.97 13.38 -9.75
C PRO A 68 15.10 11.87 -9.62
N ALA A 69 14.59 11.31 -8.53
CA ALA A 69 14.55 9.86 -8.40
C ALA A 69 13.71 9.36 -9.59
N PRO A 70 14.27 8.53 -10.50
CA PRO A 70 13.55 8.14 -11.69
C PRO A 70 12.29 7.38 -11.26
N ILE A 71 11.17 7.66 -11.93
CA ILE A 71 9.97 6.83 -11.82
C ILE A 71 10.40 5.37 -12.09
N PRO A 72 9.98 4.40 -11.25
CA PRO A 72 10.28 3.00 -11.51
C PRO A 72 9.71 2.58 -12.85
N SER A 73 10.22 1.48 -13.41
CA SER A 73 9.61 0.93 -14.61
C SER A 73 8.16 0.53 -14.31
N LEU A 74 7.24 1.05 -15.10
CA LEU A 74 5.81 0.84 -14.95
C LEU A 74 5.32 -0.19 -15.97
N TYR A 75 4.40 -1.05 -15.57
CA TYR A 75 3.86 -2.11 -16.42
C TYR A 75 2.37 -1.91 -16.60
N TYR A 76 1.90 -2.08 -17.83
CA TYR A 76 0.53 -1.79 -18.20
C TYR A 76 -0.11 -2.98 -18.91
N ASP A 77 -1.37 -3.23 -18.59
CA ASP A 77 -2.26 -3.98 -19.46
C ASP A 77 -2.83 -3.03 -20.52
N ALA A 78 -2.42 -3.23 -21.78
CA ALA A 78 -2.92 -2.52 -22.95
C ALA A 78 -3.92 -3.38 -23.76
N GLY A 79 -4.68 -4.25 -23.07
CA GLY A 79 -5.77 -5.07 -23.60
C GLY A 79 -5.30 -6.38 -24.23
N ILE A 80 -4.44 -6.28 -25.25
CA ILE A 80 -3.86 -7.47 -25.94
C ILE A 80 -2.34 -7.59 -25.75
N GLN A 81 -1.72 -6.64 -25.05
CA GLN A 81 -0.28 -6.55 -24.84
C GLN A 81 0.01 -6.11 -23.41
N VAL A 82 1.06 -6.67 -22.82
CA VAL A 82 1.71 -6.06 -21.66
C VAL A 82 2.78 -5.10 -22.17
N ARG A 83 2.74 -3.86 -21.67
CA ARG A 83 3.69 -2.80 -22.02
C ARG A 83 4.50 -2.36 -20.81
N MET A 84 5.74 -1.98 -21.05
CA MET A 84 6.63 -1.36 -20.07
C MET A 84 6.83 0.12 -20.42
N PHE A 85 6.88 0.98 -19.41
CA PHE A 85 7.30 2.36 -19.51
C PHE A 85 8.47 2.62 -18.56
N ASP A 86 9.64 2.97 -19.12
CA ASP A 86 10.89 3.22 -18.36
C ASP A 86 11.12 4.70 -17.99
N GLY A 87 10.06 5.51 -18.02
CA GLY A 87 10.13 6.96 -17.75
C GLY A 87 10.46 7.82 -18.98
N GLY A 88 10.68 7.20 -20.15
CA GLY A 88 10.80 7.90 -21.43
C GLY A 88 10.38 7.08 -22.66
N THR A 89 10.42 5.75 -22.58
CA THR A 89 10.16 4.84 -23.69
C THR A 89 9.09 3.83 -23.33
N VAL A 90 8.16 3.60 -24.25
CA VAL A 90 7.19 2.50 -24.17
C VAL A 90 7.72 1.32 -24.96
N ARG A 91 7.68 0.12 -24.39
CA ARG A 91 8.08 -1.13 -25.05
C ARG A 91 6.98 -2.17 -24.88
N ASP A 92 6.63 -2.86 -25.97
CA ASP A 92 5.80 -4.06 -25.90
C ASP A 92 6.66 -5.21 -25.34
N LEU A 93 6.13 -5.94 -24.37
CA LEU A 93 6.83 -7.07 -23.75
C LEU A 93 6.34 -8.40 -24.31
N MET A 94 5.03 -8.65 -24.18
CA MET A 94 4.41 -9.87 -24.67
C MET A 94 2.93 -9.65 -25.00
N PRO A 95 2.41 -10.39 -26.00
CA PRO A 95 0.97 -10.53 -26.14
C PRO A 95 0.42 -11.31 -24.95
N VAL A 96 -0.72 -10.90 -24.41
CA VAL A 96 -1.47 -11.69 -23.43
C VAL A 96 -2.80 -12.08 -24.07
N PRO A 97 -2.89 -13.28 -24.69
CA PRO A 97 -4.14 -13.75 -25.26
C PRO A 97 -5.04 -14.27 -24.13
N GLY A 98 -6.24 -13.67 -24.00
CA GLY A 98 -7.31 -14.20 -23.17
C GLY A 98 -6.97 -14.37 -21.67
N PRO A 99 -6.30 -13.42 -21.00
CA PRO A 99 -6.29 -13.44 -19.55
C PRO A 99 -7.72 -13.25 -19.06
N VAL A 100 -8.14 -14.08 -18.10
CA VAL A 100 -9.46 -13.91 -17.48
C VAL A 100 -9.39 -12.82 -16.41
N CYS A 101 -8.29 -12.77 -15.66
CA CYS A 101 -8.05 -11.91 -14.49
C CYS A 101 -6.63 -12.14 -13.94
N GLY A 102 -6.20 -11.34 -12.96
CA GLY A 102 -4.97 -11.58 -12.19
C GLY A 102 -3.68 -11.23 -12.92
N LEU A 103 -3.75 -10.41 -13.99
CA LEU A 103 -2.57 -10.03 -14.76
C LEU A 103 -1.70 -9.10 -13.92
N SER A 104 -0.49 -9.52 -13.58
CA SER A 104 0.43 -8.79 -12.70
C SER A 104 1.89 -9.11 -13.02
N VAL A 105 2.80 -8.22 -12.63
CA VAL A 105 4.25 -8.36 -12.81
C VAL A 105 4.90 -8.50 -11.44
N SER A 106 5.89 -9.38 -11.30
CA SER A 106 6.62 -9.51 -10.02
C SER A 106 7.38 -8.21 -9.69
N PRO A 107 7.54 -7.84 -8.41
CA PRO A 107 8.21 -6.60 -8.03
C PRO A 107 9.65 -6.45 -8.56
N ASP A 108 10.37 -7.56 -8.76
CA ASP A 108 11.70 -7.60 -9.37
C ASP A 108 11.70 -7.58 -10.91
N HIS A 109 10.52 -7.51 -11.52
CA HIS A 109 10.25 -7.43 -12.95
C HIS A 109 10.66 -8.65 -13.76
N ARG A 110 10.92 -9.78 -13.11
CA ARG A 110 11.42 -10.99 -13.77
C ARG A 110 10.32 -11.94 -14.21
N LEU A 111 9.11 -11.77 -13.71
CA LEU A 111 7.99 -12.66 -14.00
C LEU A 111 6.71 -11.87 -14.26
N VAL A 112 5.87 -12.43 -15.13
CA VAL A 112 4.49 -12.01 -15.34
C VAL A 112 3.61 -13.18 -14.95
N ALA A 113 2.53 -12.89 -14.22
CA ALA A 113 1.51 -13.85 -13.85
C ALA A 113 0.15 -13.43 -14.38
N TRP A 114 -0.67 -14.41 -14.75
CA TRP A 114 -2.08 -14.21 -15.10
C TRP A 114 -2.83 -15.52 -14.91
N THR A 115 -4.16 -15.43 -14.86
CA THR A 115 -5.00 -16.63 -14.91
C THR A 115 -5.61 -16.81 -16.29
N GLU A 116 -5.76 -18.08 -16.67
CA GLU A 116 -6.44 -18.48 -17.90
C GLU A 116 -7.36 -19.67 -17.64
N THR A 117 -8.39 -19.79 -18.47
CA THR A 117 -9.25 -20.97 -18.46
C THR A 117 -8.54 -22.13 -19.15
N ASP A 118 -8.45 -23.28 -18.47
CA ASP A 118 -7.92 -24.50 -19.04
C ASP A 118 -8.96 -25.25 -19.89
N SER A 119 -8.55 -26.39 -20.47
CA SER A 119 -9.41 -27.20 -21.33
C SER A 119 -10.65 -27.76 -20.64
N MET A 120 -10.68 -27.77 -19.30
CA MET A 120 -11.79 -28.26 -18.49
C MET A 120 -12.71 -27.13 -18.03
N GLY A 121 -12.43 -25.87 -18.41
CA GLY A 121 -13.20 -24.72 -17.97
C GLY A 121 -12.78 -24.17 -16.60
N THR A 122 -11.66 -24.65 -16.04
CA THR A 122 -11.17 -24.24 -14.72
C THR A 122 -10.04 -23.22 -14.85
N LEU A 123 -9.93 -22.31 -13.90
CA LEU A 123 -8.89 -21.29 -13.91
C LEU A 123 -7.55 -21.86 -13.43
N ALA A 124 -6.51 -21.65 -14.23
CA ALA A 124 -5.14 -21.98 -13.92
C ALA A 124 -4.29 -20.71 -13.79
N LEU A 125 -3.40 -20.67 -12.80
CA LEU A 125 -2.40 -19.60 -12.67
C LEU A 125 -1.18 -19.95 -13.51
N ILE A 126 -0.83 -19.02 -14.39
CA ILE A 126 0.29 -19.11 -15.30
C ILE A 126 1.33 -18.08 -14.90
N VAL A 127 2.60 -18.47 -15.05
CA VAL A 127 3.76 -17.60 -14.86
C VAL A 127 4.68 -17.73 -16.07
N ALA A 128 5.21 -16.61 -16.55
CA ALA A 128 6.20 -16.56 -17.64
C ALA A 128 7.24 -15.46 -17.39
N ASN A 129 8.31 -15.47 -18.20
CA ASN A 129 9.22 -14.33 -18.30
C ASN A 129 8.50 -13.15 -18.98
N PRO A 130 8.99 -11.90 -18.84
CA PRO A 130 8.33 -10.73 -19.44
C PRO A 130 8.26 -10.76 -20.96
N ASP A 131 9.19 -11.46 -21.62
CA ASP A 131 9.15 -11.69 -23.07
C ASP A 131 8.18 -12.81 -23.50
N GLY A 132 7.42 -13.38 -22.55
CA GLY A 132 6.48 -14.48 -22.75
C GLY A 132 7.13 -15.87 -22.80
N SER A 133 8.46 -15.96 -22.78
CA SER A 133 9.16 -17.25 -22.74
C SER A 133 9.04 -17.91 -21.36
N GLY A 134 9.39 -19.20 -21.28
CA GLY A 134 9.38 -19.92 -20.00
C GLY A 134 7.98 -20.08 -19.37
N ARG A 135 6.92 -19.87 -20.15
CA ARG A 135 5.54 -20.01 -19.74
C ARG A 135 5.28 -21.38 -19.11
N ARG A 136 4.75 -21.38 -17.89
CA ARG A 136 4.39 -22.59 -17.16
C ARG A 136 3.18 -22.35 -16.25
N ARG A 137 2.40 -23.41 -16.08
CA ARG A 137 1.33 -23.45 -15.09
C ARG A 137 1.91 -23.74 -13.72
N VAL A 138 1.55 -22.95 -12.72
CA VAL A 138 2.05 -23.09 -11.33
C VAL A 138 0.98 -23.53 -10.34
N LEU A 139 -0.30 -23.31 -10.67
CA LEU A 139 -1.42 -23.73 -9.82
C LEU A 139 -2.68 -23.96 -10.66
N ASN A 140 -3.48 -24.96 -10.30
CA ASN A 140 -4.82 -25.20 -10.86
C ASN A 140 -5.91 -24.72 -9.88
N ASP A 141 -7.15 -24.69 -10.34
CA ASP A 141 -8.32 -24.43 -9.50
C ASP A 141 -8.24 -23.08 -8.78
N VAL A 142 -7.67 -22.07 -9.45
CA VAL A 142 -7.42 -20.75 -8.85
C VAL A 142 -8.67 -19.89 -8.96
N ILE A 143 -8.99 -19.15 -7.91
CA ILE A 143 -10.10 -18.20 -7.90
C ILE A 143 -9.55 -16.79 -8.01
N CYS A 144 -10.18 -15.96 -8.83
CA CYS A 144 -9.82 -14.54 -8.98
C CYS A 144 -11.02 -13.58 -8.82
N ALA A 145 -12.22 -14.09 -8.54
CA ALA A 145 -13.41 -13.28 -8.37
C ALA A 145 -13.50 -12.69 -6.94
N GLY A 146 -14.22 -11.56 -6.78
CA GLY A 146 -14.54 -10.99 -5.47
C GLY A 146 -13.32 -10.57 -4.64
N GLY A 147 -12.30 -9.97 -5.26
CA GLY A 147 -11.08 -9.53 -4.57
C GLY A 147 -10.05 -10.64 -4.29
N ASN A 148 -10.20 -11.81 -4.91
CA ASN A 148 -9.31 -12.96 -4.74
C ASN A 148 -8.23 -13.09 -5.82
N SER A 149 -8.07 -12.10 -6.71
CA SER A 149 -7.05 -12.11 -7.75
C SER A 149 -5.67 -12.48 -7.18
N PRO A 150 -4.93 -13.39 -7.85
CA PRO A 150 -3.55 -13.67 -7.48
C PRO A 150 -2.72 -12.39 -7.39
N ALA A 151 -1.97 -12.22 -6.30
CA ALA A 151 -1.16 -11.04 -6.07
C ALA A 151 0.26 -11.44 -5.69
N TRP A 152 1.27 -10.81 -6.28
CA TRP A 152 2.67 -11.03 -5.90
C TRP A 152 2.94 -10.53 -4.49
N LEU A 153 3.84 -11.23 -3.79
CA LEU A 153 4.46 -10.70 -2.59
C LEU A 153 5.71 -9.88 -2.99
N PRO A 154 6.12 -8.91 -2.14
CA PRO A 154 7.31 -8.08 -2.37
C PRO A 154 8.61 -8.86 -2.60
N ASP A 155 8.68 -10.11 -2.15
CA ASP A 155 9.84 -10.99 -2.36
C ASP A 155 9.97 -11.52 -3.80
N SER A 156 9.04 -11.19 -4.69
CA SER A 156 9.01 -11.62 -6.11
C SER A 156 9.05 -13.14 -6.33
N ARG A 157 8.77 -13.89 -5.27
CA ARG A 157 8.89 -15.35 -5.24
C ARG A 157 7.58 -16.01 -4.85
N ARG A 158 6.83 -15.36 -3.97
CA ARG A 158 5.55 -15.87 -3.49
C ARG A 158 4.39 -15.07 -4.06
N MET A 159 3.23 -15.71 -4.13
CA MET A 159 1.96 -15.09 -4.50
C MET A 159 0.88 -15.45 -3.48
N LEU A 160 0.01 -14.49 -3.15
CA LEU A 160 -1.23 -14.74 -2.43
C LEU A 160 -2.28 -15.27 -3.42
N VAL A 161 -2.78 -16.47 -3.19
CA VAL A 161 -3.72 -17.17 -4.08
C VAL A 161 -4.94 -17.69 -3.31
N ALA A 162 -6.05 -17.88 -4.02
CA ALA A 162 -7.24 -18.56 -3.52
C ALA A 162 -7.56 -19.76 -4.42
N GLN A 163 -8.03 -20.86 -3.84
CA GLN A 163 -8.50 -22.04 -4.59
C GLN A 163 -9.92 -22.48 -4.23
N ASP A 164 -10.50 -21.88 -3.19
CA ASP A 164 -11.86 -22.19 -2.75
C ASP A 164 -12.50 -20.93 -2.16
N VAL A 165 -13.84 -20.83 -2.23
CA VAL A 165 -14.63 -19.74 -1.65
C VAL A 165 -15.87 -20.35 -1.00
N PRO A 166 -16.08 -20.20 0.33
CA PRO A 166 -15.24 -19.46 1.27
C PRO A 166 -14.02 -20.29 1.73
N ALA A 167 -12.80 -19.80 1.52
CA ALA A 167 -11.59 -20.40 2.10
C ALA A 167 -10.47 -19.37 2.31
N PRO A 168 -9.56 -19.60 3.27
CA PRO A 168 -8.45 -18.70 3.52
C PRO A 168 -7.49 -18.66 2.33
N ARG A 169 -7.01 -17.45 1.99
CA ARG A 169 -5.97 -17.28 0.98
C ARG A 169 -4.66 -17.90 1.46
N ARG A 170 -3.85 -18.39 0.51
CA ARG A 170 -2.61 -19.14 0.77
C ARG A 170 -1.44 -18.47 0.08
N LEU A 171 -0.24 -18.69 0.59
CA LEU A 171 0.99 -18.25 -0.08
C LEU A 171 1.53 -19.40 -0.94
N LEU A 172 1.59 -19.18 -2.25
CA LEU A 172 2.22 -20.06 -3.23
C LEU A 172 3.66 -19.58 -3.49
N ASP A 173 4.65 -20.44 -3.28
CA ASP A 173 6.00 -20.24 -3.80
C ASP A 173 6.05 -20.69 -5.27
N VAL A 174 6.24 -19.77 -6.21
CA VAL A 174 6.09 -20.07 -7.65
C VAL A 174 7.20 -20.95 -8.22
N TYR A 175 8.28 -21.17 -7.49
CA TYR A 175 9.40 -22.01 -7.93
C TYR A 175 9.30 -23.44 -7.41
N SER A 176 9.06 -23.59 -6.11
CA SER A 176 8.92 -24.89 -5.44
C SER A 176 7.51 -25.46 -5.49
N LEU A 177 6.52 -24.62 -5.84
CA LEU A 177 5.08 -24.92 -5.78
C LEU A 177 4.59 -25.25 -4.36
N ALA A 178 5.39 -24.96 -3.34
CA ALA A 178 5.01 -25.13 -1.95
C ALA A 178 3.93 -24.12 -1.58
N MET A 179 2.92 -24.58 -0.84
CA MET A 179 1.79 -23.76 -0.43
C MET A 179 1.68 -23.69 1.09
N THR A 180 1.79 -22.48 1.63
CA THR A 180 1.83 -22.21 3.08
C THR A 180 0.66 -21.31 3.51
N SER A 181 0.41 -21.20 4.81
CA SER A 181 -0.56 -20.26 5.37
C SER A 181 -0.03 -18.82 5.25
N THR A 182 -0.92 -17.89 4.95
CA THR A 182 -0.63 -16.45 5.12
C THR A 182 -0.73 -16.07 6.60
N PRO A 183 0.05 -15.09 7.10
CA PRO A 183 -0.08 -14.57 8.46
C PRO A 183 -1.44 -13.92 8.76
N VAL A 184 -2.17 -13.53 7.71
CA VAL A 184 -3.52 -12.95 7.78
C VAL A 184 -4.58 -13.95 7.33
N SER A 185 -4.50 -15.21 7.77
CA SER A 185 -5.32 -16.31 7.24
C SER A 185 -6.82 -16.15 7.50
N GLY A 186 -7.23 -15.31 8.45
CA GLY A 186 -8.64 -14.99 8.69
C GLY A 186 -9.24 -13.99 7.67
N VAL A 187 -8.40 -13.35 6.85
CA VAL A 187 -8.81 -12.31 5.92
C VAL A 187 -9.08 -12.92 4.56
N VAL A 188 -10.30 -12.73 4.06
CA VAL A 188 -10.81 -13.40 2.85
C VAL A 188 -10.81 -12.51 1.61
N THR A 189 -10.68 -11.18 1.74
CA THR A 189 -10.71 -10.23 0.62
C THR A 189 -9.71 -9.08 0.84
N TYR A 190 -9.29 -8.42 -0.26
CA TYR A 190 -8.51 -7.17 -0.28
C TYR A 190 -7.35 -7.09 0.72
N VAL A 191 -6.26 -7.78 0.39
CA VAL A 191 -5.02 -7.76 1.18
C VAL A 191 -3.92 -7.13 0.33
N ALA A 192 -3.27 -6.11 0.87
CA ALA A 192 -2.19 -5.39 0.21
C ALA A 192 -0.92 -5.40 1.06
N TRP A 193 0.24 -5.63 0.45
CA TRP A 193 1.53 -5.58 1.11
C TRP A 193 2.19 -4.22 0.92
N SER A 194 3.04 -3.82 1.88
CA SER A 194 3.97 -2.72 1.65
C SER A 194 5.06 -3.14 0.66
N PRO A 195 5.60 -2.21 -0.16
CA PRO A 195 6.68 -2.52 -1.11
C PRO A 195 7.92 -3.17 -0.49
N ASN A 196 8.24 -2.87 0.77
CA ASN A 196 9.35 -3.49 1.50
C ASN A 196 8.99 -4.85 2.13
N GLY A 197 7.72 -5.25 2.09
CA GLY A 197 7.22 -6.50 2.67
C GLY A 197 7.20 -6.55 4.20
N GLU A 198 7.36 -5.42 4.89
CA GLU A 198 7.27 -5.37 6.36
C GLU A 198 5.83 -5.34 6.87
N PHE A 199 4.91 -4.76 6.10
CA PHE A 199 3.52 -4.58 6.47
C PHE A 199 2.56 -5.22 5.48
N VAL A 200 1.39 -5.59 6.02
CA VAL A 200 0.22 -6.00 5.26
C VAL A 200 -0.96 -5.20 5.78
N ALA A 201 -1.82 -4.73 4.88
CA ALA A 201 -3.02 -3.99 5.21
C ALA A 201 -4.24 -4.59 4.54
N TYR A 202 -5.37 -4.48 5.22
CA TYR A 202 -6.65 -5.02 4.79
C TYR A 202 -7.80 -4.26 5.46
N ASP A 203 -8.99 -4.39 4.88
CA ASP A 203 -10.24 -3.95 5.49
C ASP A 203 -10.79 -5.05 6.41
N ASP A 204 -11.31 -4.65 7.56
CA ASP A 204 -12.00 -5.52 8.52
C ASP A 204 -13.19 -4.77 9.12
N ASP A 205 -14.38 -4.96 8.54
CA ASP A 205 -15.65 -4.36 8.97
C ASP A 205 -15.61 -2.82 8.99
N GLY A 206 -15.06 -2.20 7.93
CA GLY A 206 -14.95 -0.75 7.80
C GLY A 206 -13.79 -0.14 8.60
N GLU A 207 -12.92 -0.98 9.16
CA GLU A 207 -11.67 -0.55 9.77
C GLU A 207 -10.48 -0.88 8.86
N ILE A 208 -9.57 0.08 8.72
CA ILE A 208 -8.28 -0.14 8.10
C ILE A 208 -7.38 -0.80 9.14
N VAL A 209 -6.96 -2.02 8.84
CA VAL A 209 -6.03 -2.78 9.67
C VAL A 209 -4.67 -2.84 8.99
N VAL A 210 -3.61 -2.52 9.72
CA VAL A 210 -2.23 -2.74 9.32
C VAL A 210 -1.58 -3.70 10.30
N ALA A 211 -0.97 -4.74 9.79
CA ALA A 211 -0.27 -5.77 10.55
C ALA A 211 1.14 -5.99 10.03
N ARG A 212 2.01 -6.57 10.87
CA ARG A 212 3.33 -7.05 10.44
C ARG A 212 3.16 -8.23 9.49
N ALA A 213 3.77 -8.15 8.32
CA ALA A 213 3.71 -9.22 7.33
C ALA A 213 4.49 -10.48 7.76
N ALA A 214 5.32 -10.41 8.80
CA ALA A 214 6.06 -11.56 9.31
C ALA A 214 5.19 -12.54 10.11
N ASP A 215 4.24 -12.01 10.90
CA ASP A 215 3.51 -12.78 11.91
C ASP A 215 2.02 -12.41 12.04
N GLY A 216 1.54 -11.41 11.31
CA GLY A 216 0.16 -10.94 11.36
C GLY A 216 -0.16 -10.08 12.58
N THR A 217 0.83 -9.66 13.36
CA THR A 217 0.61 -8.79 14.54
C THR A 217 0.09 -7.43 14.09
N VAL A 218 -1.15 -7.10 14.47
CA VAL A 218 -1.77 -5.79 14.20
C VAL A 218 -0.98 -4.68 14.89
N VAL A 219 -0.60 -3.65 14.11
CA VAL A 219 0.11 -2.45 14.57
C VAL A 219 -0.78 -1.20 14.52
N HIS A 220 -1.70 -1.14 13.55
CA HIS A 220 -2.70 -0.10 13.43
C HIS A 220 -4.06 -0.73 13.16
N ARG A 221 -5.08 -0.17 13.81
CA ARG A 221 -6.48 -0.45 13.55
C ARG A 221 -7.24 0.84 13.75
N VAL A 222 -7.78 1.37 12.67
CA VAL A 222 -8.47 2.67 12.69
C VAL A 222 -9.76 2.58 11.91
N HIS A 223 -10.79 3.20 12.47
CA HIS A 223 -11.99 3.48 11.71
C HIS A 223 -11.69 4.52 10.64
N HIS A 224 -12.20 4.30 9.44
CA HIS A 224 -12.25 5.30 8.40
C HIS A 224 -13.72 5.49 8.04
N ASP A 225 -14.16 6.74 7.94
CA ASP A 225 -15.55 7.04 7.63
C ASP A 225 -15.93 6.35 6.32
N ASP A 226 -16.98 5.53 6.38
CA ASP A 226 -17.43 4.78 5.22
C ASP A 226 -17.66 5.73 4.04
N GLU A 227 -17.06 5.40 2.89
CA GLU A 227 -17.36 6.01 1.59
C GLU A 227 -18.79 5.60 1.19
N SER A 228 -19.77 6.06 1.97
CA SER A 228 -21.13 5.56 2.10
C SER A 228 -21.98 5.76 0.84
N GLY A 229 -21.53 6.63 -0.07
CA GLY A 229 -22.05 6.73 -1.43
C GLY A 229 -21.58 5.61 -2.38
N ALA A 230 -20.51 4.90 -2.03
CA ALA A 230 -19.88 3.83 -2.81
C ALA A 230 -20.08 2.42 -2.23
N GLY A 231 -20.63 2.30 -1.01
CA GLY A 231 -20.87 1.01 -0.36
C GLY A 231 -19.67 0.44 0.39
N GLY A 232 -18.81 1.32 0.93
CA GLY A 232 -17.60 0.97 1.70
C GLY A 232 -16.32 1.31 0.96
N PHE A 233 -15.19 0.76 1.40
CA PHE A 233 -13.90 0.90 0.74
C PHE A 233 -13.15 -0.44 0.65
N SER A 234 -12.08 -0.46 -0.14
CA SER A 234 -11.11 -1.56 -0.16
C SER A 234 -9.72 -1.01 0.13
N VAL A 235 -8.92 -1.72 0.92
CA VAL A 235 -7.50 -1.39 1.10
C VAL A 235 -6.72 -1.87 -0.11
N GLN A 236 -6.06 -0.93 -0.79
CA GLN A 236 -5.35 -1.14 -2.06
C GLN A 236 -3.83 -1.10 -1.89
N GLY A 237 -3.33 -0.60 -0.76
CA GLY A 237 -1.90 -0.48 -0.50
C GLY A 237 -1.59 0.03 0.90
N VAL A 238 -0.35 -0.17 1.34
CA VAL A 238 0.20 0.42 2.56
C VAL A 238 1.64 0.87 2.33
N SER A 239 2.05 1.97 2.97
CA SER A 239 3.43 2.48 2.90
C SER A 239 4.43 1.57 3.61
N ASP A 240 5.72 1.74 3.27
CA ASP A 240 6.83 0.97 3.87
C ASP A 240 6.97 1.19 5.38
N ASP A 241 6.55 2.35 5.90
CA ASP A 241 6.50 2.68 7.32
C ASP A 241 5.19 2.26 8.02
N GLY A 242 4.21 1.75 7.26
CA GLY A 242 2.90 1.34 7.77
C GLY A 242 1.98 2.49 8.19
N ARG A 243 2.36 3.76 7.97
CA ARG A 243 1.62 4.95 8.44
C ARG A 243 0.60 5.50 7.46
N ARG A 244 0.60 4.99 6.22
CA ARG A 244 -0.31 5.41 5.16
C ARG A 244 -0.93 4.19 4.51
N ALA A 245 -2.24 4.16 4.43
CA ALA A 245 -2.98 3.21 3.62
C ALA A 245 -3.50 3.92 2.38
N VAL A 246 -3.52 3.23 1.24
CA VAL A 246 -4.29 3.67 0.08
C VAL A 246 -5.59 2.90 0.07
N ILE A 247 -6.70 3.60 -0.02
CA ILE A 247 -8.03 3.00 -0.16
C ILE A 247 -8.64 3.32 -1.52
N GLY A 248 -9.55 2.46 -1.93
CA GLY A 248 -10.29 2.62 -3.16
C GLY A 248 -11.73 2.13 -3.09
N LEU A 249 -12.44 2.23 -4.21
CA LEU A 249 -13.83 1.78 -4.31
C LEU A 249 -13.95 0.28 -4.01
N PRO A 250 -15.04 -0.17 -3.39
CA PRO A 250 -15.28 -1.58 -3.13
C PRO A 250 -15.52 -2.32 -4.46
N GLY A 251 -15.18 -3.61 -4.52
CA GLY A 251 -15.45 -4.46 -5.69
C GLY A 251 -14.42 -4.38 -6.84
N GLY A 252 -13.35 -3.58 -6.69
CA GLY A 252 -12.23 -3.58 -7.65
C GLY A 252 -11.43 -4.90 -7.64
N PRO A 253 -10.67 -5.23 -8.70
CA PRO A 253 -9.66 -6.30 -8.65
C PRO A 253 -8.52 -5.94 -7.66
N SER A 254 -7.90 -6.92 -7.00
CA SER A 254 -6.72 -6.67 -6.11
C SER A 254 -5.39 -6.67 -6.87
N ASP A 255 -5.36 -7.15 -8.11
CA ASP A 255 -4.18 -7.17 -9.00
C ASP A 255 -3.98 -5.87 -9.78
N ARG A 256 -4.98 -4.98 -9.76
CA ARG A 256 -4.94 -3.68 -10.42
C ARG A 256 -5.51 -2.63 -9.48
N ILE A 257 -4.71 -1.61 -9.18
CA ILE A 257 -5.18 -0.45 -8.44
C ILE A 257 -5.83 0.49 -9.47
N THR A 258 -7.06 0.18 -9.87
CA THR A 258 -7.87 1.03 -10.76
C THR A 258 -8.69 2.06 -9.98
N SER A 259 -8.66 1.97 -8.65
CA SER A 259 -9.54 2.75 -7.78
C SER A 259 -8.83 3.29 -6.53
N GLY A 260 -7.51 3.19 -6.38
CA GLY A 260 -6.83 3.77 -5.22
C GLY A 260 -6.80 5.29 -5.29
N PHE A 261 -7.80 6.00 -4.77
CA PHE A 261 -7.94 7.45 -4.95
C PHE A 261 -7.74 8.26 -3.66
N ARG A 262 -7.66 7.61 -2.50
CA ARG A 262 -7.43 8.25 -1.19
C ARG A 262 -6.24 7.66 -0.46
N VAL A 263 -5.55 8.53 0.26
CA VAL A 263 -4.51 8.16 1.22
C VAL A 263 -5.07 8.43 2.60
N VAL A 264 -4.96 7.46 3.51
CA VAL A 264 -5.45 7.54 4.89
C VAL A 264 -4.28 7.42 5.86
N ASP A 265 -4.26 8.25 6.89
CA ASP A 265 -3.36 8.14 8.03
C ASP A 265 -3.79 6.95 8.89
N THR A 266 -2.95 5.91 8.98
CA THR A 266 -3.30 4.67 9.70
C THR A 266 -3.22 4.82 11.22
N GLY A 267 -2.72 5.94 11.73
CA GLY A 267 -2.73 6.28 13.15
C GLY A 267 -4.01 6.99 13.58
N THR A 268 -4.68 7.72 12.68
CA THR A 268 -5.86 8.52 13.01
C THR A 268 -7.13 8.18 12.22
N GLY A 269 -7.02 7.43 11.12
CA GLY A 269 -8.12 7.15 10.19
C GLY A 269 -8.48 8.33 9.27
N ALA A 270 -7.72 9.42 9.32
CA ALA A 270 -8.03 10.66 8.61
C ALA A 270 -7.44 10.70 7.20
N ASP A 271 -8.15 11.36 6.28
CA ASP A 271 -7.66 11.62 4.93
C ASP A 271 -6.36 12.44 4.95
N VAL A 272 -5.38 11.96 4.19
CA VAL A 272 -4.14 12.67 3.90
C VAL A 272 -4.27 13.29 2.51
N PRO A 273 -4.40 14.63 2.41
CA PRO A 273 -4.61 15.27 1.13
C PRO A 273 -3.37 15.13 0.24
N LEU A 274 -3.60 14.89 -1.06
CA LEU A 274 -2.55 14.99 -2.05
C LEU A 274 -2.07 16.44 -2.20
N PRO A 275 -0.82 16.66 -2.64
CA PRO A 275 -0.28 18.00 -2.87
C PRO A 275 -1.15 18.84 -3.81
N ALA A 276 -1.23 20.14 -3.52
CA ALA A 276 -1.99 21.07 -4.33
C ALA A 276 -1.54 21.03 -5.80
N GLY A 277 -2.51 20.84 -6.71
CA GLY A 277 -2.27 20.83 -8.17
C GLY A 277 -2.06 19.45 -8.80
N ILE A 278 -2.03 18.36 -8.02
CA ILE A 278 -1.97 16.99 -8.55
C ILE A 278 -3.36 16.50 -8.94
N ALA A 279 -4.30 16.50 -7.99
CA ALA A 279 -5.73 16.31 -8.23
C ALA A 279 -6.46 16.80 -6.98
N PRO A 280 -7.70 17.30 -7.08
CA PRO A 280 -8.54 17.42 -5.89
C PRO A 280 -8.82 16.00 -5.38
N ALA A 281 -8.66 15.80 -4.07
CA ALA A 281 -8.70 14.49 -3.43
C ALA A 281 -10.02 13.74 -3.68
N ASP A 282 -11.09 14.45 -4.03
CA ASP A 282 -12.47 13.99 -4.24
C ASP A 282 -12.79 13.41 -5.62
N ARG A 283 -11.80 13.30 -6.53
CA ARG A 283 -12.02 12.77 -7.88
C ARG A 283 -11.37 11.41 -8.09
N LEU A 284 -12.14 10.50 -8.68
CA LEU A 284 -11.72 9.19 -9.19
C LEU A 284 -10.75 9.27 -10.41
N ASN A 285 -10.09 10.41 -10.61
CA ASN A 285 -9.16 10.62 -11.71
C ASN A 285 -7.70 10.50 -11.28
N ALA A 286 -7.42 10.14 -10.03
CA ALA A 286 -6.09 9.85 -9.52
C ALA A 286 -6.03 8.41 -9.00
N GLU A 287 -4.96 7.71 -9.38
CA GLU A 287 -4.59 6.39 -8.88
C GLU A 287 -3.30 6.54 -8.06
N VAL A 288 -3.32 6.14 -6.80
CA VAL A 288 -2.20 6.24 -5.85
C VAL A 288 -1.66 4.84 -5.58
N HIS A 289 -0.35 4.68 -5.68
CA HIS A 289 0.34 3.41 -5.48
C HIS A 289 1.50 3.62 -4.51
N PRO A 290 1.55 2.92 -3.36
CA PRO A 290 2.75 2.90 -2.54
C PRO A 290 3.94 2.39 -3.35
N ALA A 291 5.10 3.00 -3.12
CA ALA A 291 6.34 2.65 -3.78
C ALA A 291 7.48 2.61 -2.76
N ALA A 292 8.53 1.84 -3.08
CA ALA A 292 9.65 1.61 -2.19
C ALA A 292 10.32 2.90 -1.68
N GLY A 293 10.72 2.88 -0.41
CA GLY A 293 11.34 4.00 0.29
C GLY A 293 10.34 5.05 0.76
N ASP A 294 9.15 4.63 1.22
CA ASP A 294 8.05 5.50 1.66
C ASP A 294 7.64 6.53 0.61
N ARG A 295 7.56 6.08 -0.65
CA ARG A 295 7.16 6.92 -1.78
C ARG A 295 5.74 6.59 -2.21
N MET A 296 5.14 7.51 -2.96
CA MET A 296 3.87 7.28 -3.62
C MET A 296 3.96 7.67 -5.09
N LEU A 297 3.61 6.73 -5.97
CA LEU A 297 3.34 7.03 -7.36
C LEU A 297 1.88 7.47 -7.47
N VAL A 298 1.63 8.63 -8.05
CA VAL A 298 0.29 9.13 -8.33
C VAL A 298 0.13 9.29 -9.84
N ARG A 299 -0.80 8.53 -10.42
CA ARG A 299 -1.18 8.61 -11.82
C ARG A 299 -2.47 9.42 -11.93
N VAL A 300 -2.38 10.60 -12.55
CA VAL A 300 -3.51 11.53 -12.68
C VAL A 300 -3.97 11.61 -14.12
N THR A 301 -5.23 11.28 -14.35
CA THR A 301 -5.92 11.44 -15.62
C THR A 301 -6.57 12.83 -15.69
N GLY A 302 -6.11 13.64 -16.64
CA GLY A 302 -6.70 14.94 -16.97
C GLY A 302 -7.23 14.99 -18.40
N ASP A 303 -7.84 16.11 -18.77
CA ASP A 303 -8.45 16.31 -20.09
C ASP A 303 -7.44 16.12 -21.24
N THR A 304 -6.22 16.64 -21.05
CA THR A 304 -5.16 16.68 -22.06
C THR A 304 -4.24 15.47 -22.05
N GLY A 305 -4.41 14.53 -21.11
CA GLY A 305 -3.56 13.35 -20.98
C GLY A 305 -3.36 12.92 -19.53
N VAL A 306 -2.44 11.97 -19.34
CA VAL A 306 -2.13 11.40 -18.03
C VAL A 306 -0.77 11.93 -17.54
N THR A 307 -0.69 12.32 -16.27
CA THR A 307 0.54 12.78 -15.62
C THR A 307 0.89 11.86 -14.45
N LEU A 308 2.15 11.43 -14.39
CA LEU A 308 2.72 10.65 -13.31
C LEU A 308 3.47 11.58 -12.36
N TYR A 309 3.24 11.43 -11.06
CA TYR A 309 3.96 12.11 -9.99
C TYR A 309 4.59 11.07 -9.07
N LEU A 310 5.86 11.24 -8.74
CA LEU A 310 6.49 10.49 -7.66
C LEU A 310 6.61 11.41 -6.45
N LEU A 311 6.03 11.00 -5.33
CA LEU A 311 6.01 11.76 -4.08
C LEU A 311 6.89 11.09 -3.02
N ASP A 312 7.46 11.89 -2.13
CA ASP A 312 8.03 11.39 -0.86
C ASP A 312 6.95 11.22 0.22
N ALA A 313 7.34 10.68 1.37
CA ALA A 313 6.47 10.45 2.53
C ALA A 313 5.75 11.70 3.06
N TYR A 314 6.24 12.90 2.70
CA TYR A 314 5.67 14.18 3.12
C TYR A 314 4.85 14.85 2.01
N GLY A 315 4.64 14.17 0.88
CA GLY A 315 3.92 14.69 -0.27
C GLY A 315 4.74 15.66 -1.12
N ARG A 316 6.07 15.70 -1.01
CA ARG A 316 6.89 16.51 -1.92
C ARG A 316 7.06 15.79 -3.24
N ILE A 317 6.93 16.51 -4.35
CA ILE A 317 7.13 15.98 -5.69
C ILE A 317 8.63 15.75 -5.93
N LEU A 318 9.02 14.49 -6.09
CA LEU A 318 10.36 14.03 -6.44
C LEU A 318 10.57 13.96 -7.95
N ASP A 319 9.53 13.57 -8.70
CA ASP A 319 9.54 13.54 -10.17
C ASP A 319 8.12 13.79 -10.71
N ARG A 320 8.03 14.35 -11.90
CA ARG A 320 6.78 14.60 -12.64
C ARG A 320 7.00 14.34 -14.12
N ARG A 321 6.19 13.46 -14.71
CA ARG A 321 6.29 13.11 -16.14
C ARG A 321 4.93 13.00 -16.80
N ALA A 322 4.88 13.35 -18.08
CA ALA A 322 3.74 13.00 -18.91
C ALA A 322 3.80 11.50 -19.24
N GLU A 323 2.69 10.80 -19.03
CA GLU A 323 2.55 9.44 -19.52
C GLU A 323 2.32 9.48 -21.05
N PRO A 324 3.02 8.65 -21.83
CA PRO A 324 2.83 8.59 -23.27
C PRO A 324 1.38 8.31 -23.66
N ALA A 325 0.88 9.01 -24.70
CA ALA A 325 -0.51 8.87 -25.16
C ALA A 325 -0.92 7.43 -25.52
N ALA A 326 0.05 6.59 -25.91
CA ALA A 326 -0.16 5.17 -26.19
C ALA A 326 -0.56 4.32 -24.96
N LEU A 327 -0.42 4.86 -23.74
CA LEU A 327 -0.77 4.22 -22.47
C LEU A 327 -1.99 4.85 -21.80
N ARG A 328 -2.61 5.88 -22.41
CA ARG A 328 -3.73 6.62 -21.81
C ARG A 328 -4.88 5.71 -21.38
N GLU A 329 -5.23 4.75 -22.23
CA GLU A 329 -6.32 3.77 -21.99
C GLU A 329 -5.81 2.47 -21.36
N ALA A 330 -4.51 2.36 -21.09
CA ALA A 330 -3.91 1.17 -20.52
C ALA A 330 -4.04 1.21 -18.99
N THR A 331 -4.25 0.05 -18.38
CA THR A 331 -4.35 -0.07 -16.92
C THR A 331 -2.99 -0.33 -16.32
N LEU A 332 -2.58 0.46 -15.32
CA LEU A 332 -1.34 0.19 -14.59
C LEU A 332 -1.49 -1.10 -13.78
N LEU A 333 -0.52 -2.00 -13.92
CA LEU A 333 -0.48 -3.27 -13.18
C LEU A 333 0.11 -3.04 -11.79
N GLY A 334 -0.42 -3.75 -10.79
CA GLY A 334 0.17 -3.79 -9.46
C GLY A 334 1.60 -4.35 -9.49
N GLN A 335 2.46 -3.83 -8.62
CA GLN A 335 3.84 -4.29 -8.39
C GLN A 335 4.03 -4.69 -6.94
#